data_AF-A0A7V8BJ47-F1
#
_entry.id   AF-A0A7V8BJ47-F1
#
_cell.length_a   1.000
_cell.length_b   1.000
_cell.length_c   1.000
_cell.angle_alpha   90.00
_cell.angle_beta   90.00
_cell.angle_gamma   90.00
#
_symmetry.space_group_name_H-M   'P 1'
#
loop_
_entity.id
_entity.type
_entity.pdbx_description
1 polymer ?
#
loop_
_entity_poly.entity_id
_entity_poly.type
_entity_poly.pdbx_seq_one_letter_code
_entity_poly.pdbx_strand_id
1 'polypeptide(L)'
;MSRFVVALCASLLFGAAPAQALVQRAYVSALTGNDANTASNCPATAPCRWFAGAISVVAPGGEIVAMDTGAYGTVTITKSIAIVSAPGAYAGITVFAGNGVTVATAGVNVVLRGLTINNLGGDYGIAVTGGTSISIENCIVANFNTALKAGLYVDAATEVSVVQSLFRGNYRGAMFTGGATARVSDSRFMRNQNVGVYTYSSSAGTTRVSAERTVSSANGLVGFYTFASAGSAYLALTDVLVSENADHGIEVQSTGGSSVVSITSSLISHNGDMGVYAYGAGTSVLVSDNTITRNDYGLYQAGSATFQTTGDNRISENTTSASSGTITTLTKL
;
A
#
# COMPACT_ATOMS: atom_id res chain seq x y z
N MET A 1 -24.71 -64.96 -52.28
CA MET A 1 -24.39 -63.51 -52.30
C MET A 1 -25.02 -62.91 -51.05
N SER A 2 -24.28 -62.87 -49.92
CA SER A 2 -23.68 -61.65 -49.32
C SER A 2 -24.70 -60.49 -49.30
N ARG A 3 -25.13 -59.94 -48.16
CA ARG A 3 -24.31 -59.17 -47.20
C ARG A 3 -25.02 -59.07 -45.84
N PHE A 4 -24.33 -59.42 -44.75
CA PHE A 4 -24.72 -59.09 -43.37
C PHE A 4 -24.28 -57.65 -43.07
N VAL A 5 -25.22 -56.79 -42.65
CA VAL A 5 -24.94 -55.45 -42.12
C VAL A 5 -24.73 -55.59 -40.62
N VAL A 6 -23.48 -55.42 -40.16
CA VAL A 6 -23.17 -55.29 -38.73
C VAL A 6 -22.95 -53.80 -38.47
N ALA A 7 -23.92 -53.16 -37.81
CA ALA A 7 -23.79 -51.79 -37.33
C ALA A 7 -23.01 -51.81 -36.01
N LEU A 8 -21.74 -51.38 -36.08
CA LEU A 8 -20.88 -51.20 -34.92
C LEU A 8 -21.30 -49.90 -34.19
N CYS A 9 -22.06 -50.01 -33.10
CA CYS A 9 -22.30 -48.88 -32.19
C CYS A 9 -21.01 -48.57 -31.41
N ALA A 10 -20.21 -47.63 -31.91
CA ALA A 10 -19.08 -47.07 -31.18
C ALA A 10 -19.60 -46.18 -30.03
N SER A 11 -19.62 -46.71 -28.82
CA SER A 11 -19.88 -45.97 -27.59
C SER A 11 -18.73 -44.99 -27.33
N LEU A 12 -18.95 -43.71 -27.65
CA LEU A 12 -18.10 -42.59 -27.22
C LEU A 12 -18.18 -42.47 -25.70
N LEU A 13 -17.22 -43.10 -25.01
CA LEU A 13 -16.89 -42.80 -23.62
C LEU A 13 -16.26 -41.40 -23.56
N PHE A 14 -17.10 -40.37 -23.56
CA PHE A 14 -16.68 -39.04 -23.11
C PHE A 14 -16.35 -39.16 -21.62
N GLY A 15 -15.06 -39.24 -21.31
CA GLY A 15 -14.58 -39.10 -19.93
C GLY A 15 -14.93 -37.70 -19.44
N ALA A 16 -16.00 -37.60 -18.65
CA ALA A 16 -16.28 -36.38 -17.91
C ALA A 16 -15.09 -36.13 -16.98
N ALA A 17 -14.33 -35.07 -17.24
CA ALA A 17 -13.33 -34.61 -16.29
C ALA A 17 -14.04 -34.36 -14.95
N PRO A 18 -13.51 -34.84 -13.81
CA PRO A 18 -14.11 -34.55 -12.53
C PRO A 18 -14.19 -33.02 -12.39
N ALA A 19 -15.41 -32.50 -12.24
CA ALA A 19 -15.60 -31.11 -11.85
C ALA A 19 -15.08 -30.97 -10.42
N GLN A 20 -13.83 -30.51 -10.29
CA GLN A 20 -13.24 -30.33 -8.98
C GLN A 20 -13.84 -29.08 -8.35
N ALA A 21 -14.52 -29.27 -7.22
CA ALA A 21 -15.00 -28.17 -6.42
C ALA A 21 -13.79 -27.37 -5.92
N LEU A 22 -13.89 -26.05 -6.01
CA LEU A 22 -12.87 -25.14 -5.49
C LEU A 22 -12.73 -25.35 -3.98
N VAL A 23 -11.49 -25.34 -3.49
CA VAL A 23 -11.19 -25.59 -2.07
C VAL A 23 -11.14 -24.30 -1.27
N GLN A 24 -11.49 -24.37 0.01
CA GLN A 24 -11.40 -23.22 0.91
C GLN A 24 -9.94 -22.86 1.22
N ARG A 25 -9.03 -23.83 1.16
CA ARG A 25 -7.60 -23.63 1.41
C ARG A 25 -6.76 -24.39 0.41
N ALA A 26 -5.81 -23.69 -0.20
CA ALA A 26 -4.77 -24.25 -1.07
C ALA A 26 -3.38 -23.93 -0.50
N TYR A 27 -2.38 -24.70 -0.87
CA TYR A 27 -1.03 -24.57 -0.33
C TYR A 27 0.00 -24.39 -1.44
N VAL A 28 1.03 -23.59 -1.18
CA VAL A 28 2.20 -23.47 -2.04
C VAL A 28 3.49 -23.80 -1.28
N SER A 29 4.44 -24.39 -1.99
CA SER A 29 5.75 -24.78 -1.44
C SER A 29 6.82 -24.57 -2.51
N ALA A 30 7.87 -23.83 -2.18
CA ALA A 30 9.02 -23.67 -3.06
C ALA A 30 9.88 -24.94 -3.12
N LEU A 31 9.87 -25.75 -2.05
CA LEU A 31 10.68 -26.96 -1.95
C LEU A 31 10.04 -28.18 -2.65
N THR A 32 8.74 -28.39 -2.43
CA THR A 32 8.02 -29.61 -2.84
C THR A 32 6.88 -29.34 -3.82
N GLY A 33 6.58 -28.08 -4.11
CA GLY A 33 5.43 -27.70 -4.91
C GLY A 33 5.58 -28.03 -6.40
N ASN A 34 4.45 -28.42 -7.00
CA ASN A 34 4.31 -28.64 -8.43
C ASN A 34 2.91 -28.18 -8.88
N ASP A 35 2.82 -27.33 -9.89
CA ASP A 35 1.53 -26.81 -10.38
C ASP A 35 0.67 -27.87 -11.08
N ALA A 36 1.22 -29.04 -11.41
CA ALA A 36 0.41 -30.21 -11.78
C ALA A 36 -0.54 -30.66 -10.64
N ASN A 37 -0.24 -30.30 -9.39
CA ASN A 37 -1.09 -30.56 -8.23
C ASN A 37 -2.37 -29.70 -8.19
N THR A 38 -2.55 -28.78 -9.15
CA THR A 38 -3.86 -28.17 -9.39
C THR A 38 -4.92 -29.23 -9.68
N ALA A 39 -4.55 -30.35 -10.29
CA ALA A 39 -5.43 -31.52 -10.50
C ALA A 39 -5.87 -32.23 -9.21
N SER A 40 -5.34 -31.83 -8.04
CA SER A 40 -5.78 -32.31 -6.72
C SER A 40 -6.13 -31.17 -5.78
N ASN A 41 -6.28 -29.94 -6.30
CA ASN A 41 -6.55 -28.70 -5.55
C ASN A 41 -5.43 -28.24 -4.58
N CYS A 42 -4.17 -28.53 -4.91
CA CYS A 42 -2.99 -28.07 -4.15
C CYS A 42 -3.09 -28.34 -2.61
N PRO A 43 -3.37 -29.57 -2.15
CA PRO A 43 -3.46 -29.86 -0.71
C PRO A 43 -2.07 -29.76 -0.05
N ALA A 44 -2.02 -29.70 1.28
CA ALA A 44 -0.74 -29.58 2.01
C ALA A 44 0.26 -30.72 1.71
N THR A 45 -0.22 -31.92 1.36
CA THR A 45 0.61 -33.08 0.98
C THR A 45 1.04 -33.08 -0.49
N ALA A 46 0.43 -32.23 -1.32
CA ALA A 46 0.77 -32.05 -2.73
C ALA A 46 0.57 -30.56 -3.09
N PRO A 47 1.39 -29.65 -2.55
CA PRO A 47 1.21 -28.21 -2.74
C PRO A 47 1.52 -27.78 -4.18
N CYS A 48 0.99 -26.63 -4.59
CA CYS A 48 1.36 -26.01 -5.86
C CYS A 48 2.71 -25.27 -5.74
N ARG A 49 3.38 -25.00 -6.87
CA ARG A 49 4.66 -24.31 -6.86
C ARG A 49 4.47 -22.80 -6.78
N TRP A 50 3.52 -22.27 -7.55
CA TRP A 50 3.31 -20.83 -7.71
C TRP A 50 1.96 -20.40 -7.12
N PHE A 51 1.86 -19.15 -6.65
CA PHE A 51 0.58 -18.59 -6.20
C PHE A 51 -0.48 -18.65 -7.30
N ALA A 52 -0.09 -18.42 -8.55
CA ALA A 52 -1.00 -18.49 -9.71
C ALA A 52 -1.69 -19.85 -9.84
N GLY A 53 -0.96 -20.95 -9.63
CA GLY A 53 -1.52 -22.31 -9.62
C GLY A 53 -2.57 -22.47 -8.51
N ALA A 54 -2.23 -22.08 -7.27
CA ALA A 54 -3.15 -22.17 -6.14
C ALA A 54 -4.39 -21.26 -6.28
N ILE A 55 -4.26 -20.08 -6.92
CA ILE A 55 -5.40 -19.19 -7.20
C ILE A 55 -6.43 -19.85 -8.13
N SER A 56 -5.99 -20.70 -9.06
CA SER A 56 -6.92 -21.35 -9.98
C SER A 56 -7.89 -22.32 -9.29
N VAL A 57 -7.48 -22.92 -8.17
CA VAL A 57 -8.23 -23.96 -7.45
C VAL A 57 -8.86 -23.50 -6.13
N VAL A 58 -8.45 -22.35 -5.59
CA VAL A 58 -9.05 -21.79 -4.37
C VAL A 58 -10.40 -21.13 -4.67
N ALA A 59 -11.36 -21.33 -3.78
CA ALA A 59 -12.69 -20.71 -3.85
C ALA A 59 -12.63 -19.22 -3.53
N PRO A 60 -13.57 -18.39 -4.05
CA PRO A 60 -13.77 -17.04 -3.53
C PRO A 60 -14.02 -17.07 -2.01
N GLY A 61 -13.36 -16.19 -1.27
CA GLY A 61 -13.31 -16.17 0.19
C GLY A 61 -12.29 -17.14 0.80
N GLY A 62 -11.54 -17.88 -0.02
CA GLY A 62 -10.55 -18.87 0.44
C GLY A 62 -9.17 -18.30 0.79
N GLU A 63 -8.26 -19.20 1.17
CA GLU A 63 -6.91 -18.88 1.64
C GLU A 63 -5.85 -19.69 0.89
N ILE A 64 -4.73 -19.04 0.55
CA ILE A 64 -3.53 -19.67 0.03
C ILE A 64 -2.41 -19.51 1.05
N VAL A 65 -1.82 -20.63 1.47
CA VAL A 65 -0.75 -20.65 2.47
C VAL A 65 0.59 -21.02 1.81
N ALA A 66 1.57 -20.12 1.91
CA ALA A 66 2.98 -20.44 1.61
C ALA A 66 3.60 -21.19 2.79
N MET A 67 3.93 -22.46 2.58
CA MET A 67 4.34 -23.38 3.64
C MET A 67 5.82 -23.30 4.00
N ASP A 68 6.66 -22.84 3.08
CA ASP A 68 8.11 -22.81 3.27
C ASP A 68 8.76 -21.54 2.69
N THR A 69 10.05 -21.37 3.00
CA THR A 69 10.84 -20.26 2.50
C THR A 69 11.16 -20.44 1.02
N GLY A 70 10.82 -19.44 0.21
CA GLY A 70 11.21 -19.39 -1.19
C GLY A 70 10.55 -18.26 -1.98
N ALA A 71 10.70 -18.33 -3.30
CA ALA A 71 10.09 -17.38 -4.24
C ALA A 71 8.85 -17.99 -4.90
N TYR A 72 7.76 -17.23 -4.95
CA TYR A 72 6.42 -17.69 -5.34
C TYR A 72 5.82 -16.94 -6.55
N GLY A 73 6.63 -16.12 -7.22
CA GLY A 73 6.25 -15.42 -8.45
C GLY A 73 5.31 -14.24 -8.21
N THR A 74 5.16 -13.41 -9.24
CA THR A 74 4.17 -12.33 -9.24
C THR A 74 2.76 -12.89 -9.36
N VAL A 75 1.76 -12.12 -8.93
CA VAL A 75 0.40 -12.64 -8.80
C VAL A 75 -0.66 -11.60 -9.16
N THR A 76 -1.68 -12.05 -9.88
CA THR A 76 -2.90 -11.28 -10.17
C THR A 76 -4.07 -11.91 -9.44
N ILE A 77 -4.71 -11.14 -8.56
CA ILE A 77 -5.79 -11.59 -7.71
C ILE A 77 -7.11 -11.08 -8.29
N THR A 78 -7.93 -12.00 -8.78
CA THR A 78 -9.20 -11.70 -9.47
C THR A 78 -10.44 -12.09 -8.68
N LYS A 79 -10.27 -12.64 -7.48
CA LYS A 79 -11.34 -13.07 -6.58
C LYS A 79 -10.92 -12.81 -5.14
N SER A 80 -11.88 -12.67 -4.23
CA SER A 80 -11.61 -12.44 -2.81
C SER A 80 -10.81 -13.61 -2.23
N ILE A 81 -9.60 -13.38 -1.73
CA ILE A 81 -8.76 -14.42 -1.11
C ILE A 81 -7.79 -13.81 -0.10
N ALA A 82 -7.28 -14.65 0.78
CA ALA A 82 -6.08 -14.37 1.56
C ALA A 82 -4.86 -15.09 0.96
N ILE A 83 -3.72 -14.41 0.85
CA ILE A 83 -2.41 -15.02 0.62
C ILE A 83 -1.56 -14.77 1.85
N VAL A 84 -1.14 -15.84 2.52
CA VAL A 84 -0.46 -15.77 3.80
C VAL A 84 0.82 -16.60 3.78
N SER A 85 1.88 -16.07 4.40
CA SER A 85 3.08 -16.85 4.72
C SER A 85 2.90 -17.57 6.05
N ALA A 86 3.37 -18.83 6.14
CA ALA A 86 3.53 -19.50 7.42
C ALA A 86 4.45 -18.68 8.34
N PRO A 87 4.18 -18.59 9.65
CA PRO A 87 5.04 -17.87 10.58
C PRO A 87 6.51 -18.32 10.49
N GLY A 88 7.42 -17.38 10.30
CA GLY A 88 8.86 -17.64 10.15
C GLY A 88 9.31 -18.06 8.75
N ALA A 89 8.39 -18.34 7.82
CA ALA A 89 8.72 -18.59 6.42
C ALA A 89 8.88 -17.28 5.64
N TYR A 90 9.90 -17.22 4.79
CA TYR A 90 10.06 -16.14 3.82
C TYR A 90 9.27 -16.46 2.55
N ALA A 91 8.12 -15.81 2.36
CA ALA A 91 7.36 -15.88 1.12
C ALA A 91 7.71 -14.70 0.20
N GLY A 92 8.67 -14.95 -0.70
CA GLY A 92 9.24 -13.95 -1.59
C GLY A 92 8.47 -13.78 -2.90
N ILE A 93 8.28 -12.54 -3.32
CA ILE A 93 7.89 -12.16 -4.68
C ILE A 93 9.00 -11.29 -5.26
N THR A 94 9.66 -11.79 -6.30
CA THR A 94 10.66 -11.03 -7.06
C THR A 94 10.03 -10.49 -8.34
N VAL A 95 10.11 -9.18 -8.53
CA VAL A 95 9.43 -8.48 -9.63
C VAL A 95 10.45 -8.04 -10.68
N PHE A 96 10.53 -8.78 -11.79
CA PHE A 96 11.44 -8.49 -12.90
C PHE A 96 10.89 -7.43 -13.88
N ALA A 97 9.56 -7.36 -13.99
CA ALA A 97 8.83 -6.39 -14.81
C ALA A 97 7.37 -6.32 -14.30
N GLY A 98 6.68 -5.22 -14.61
CA GLY A 98 5.28 -5.03 -14.22
C GLY A 98 5.11 -4.96 -12.69
N ASN A 99 4.04 -5.57 -12.16
CA ASN A 99 3.68 -5.47 -10.74
C ASN A 99 3.97 -6.77 -10.00
N GLY A 100 4.31 -6.67 -8.70
CA GLY A 100 4.44 -7.84 -7.83
C GLY A 100 3.11 -8.51 -7.53
N VAL A 101 2.18 -7.73 -6.99
CA VAL A 101 0.78 -8.13 -6.76
C VAL A 101 -0.12 -7.17 -7.51
N THR A 102 -1.09 -7.69 -8.26
CA THR A 102 -2.11 -6.90 -8.94
C THR A 102 -3.50 -7.26 -8.42
N VAL A 103 -4.26 -6.25 -7.98
CA VAL A 103 -5.68 -6.34 -7.64
C VAL A 103 -6.42 -5.31 -8.51
N ALA A 104 -7.08 -5.79 -9.56
CA ALA A 104 -7.77 -4.94 -10.54
C ALA A 104 -9.27 -5.25 -10.66
N THR A 105 -9.72 -6.36 -10.07
CA THR A 105 -11.12 -6.79 -10.16
C THR A 105 -11.96 -6.05 -9.13
N ALA A 106 -13.02 -5.35 -9.57
CA ALA A 106 -13.95 -4.69 -8.67
C ALA A 106 -14.68 -5.71 -7.76
N GLY A 107 -15.07 -5.30 -6.55
CA GLY A 107 -15.86 -6.14 -5.65
C GLY A 107 -15.09 -7.21 -4.87
N VAL A 108 -13.77 -7.34 -5.06
CA VAL A 108 -12.97 -8.34 -4.34
C VAL A 108 -12.41 -7.80 -3.02
N ASN A 109 -12.26 -8.69 -2.05
CA ASN A 109 -11.63 -8.43 -0.75
C ASN A 109 -10.36 -9.27 -0.62
N VAL A 110 -9.21 -8.63 -0.44
CA VAL A 110 -7.90 -9.29 -0.48
C VAL A 110 -7.17 -9.14 0.85
N VAL A 111 -6.51 -10.19 1.31
CA VAL A 111 -5.58 -10.13 2.44
C VAL A 111 -4.20 -10.60 1.97
N LEU A 112 -3.17 -9.81 2.23
CA LEU A 112 -1.77 -10.16 2.03
C LEU A 112 -1.08 -10.15 3.38
N ARG A 113 -0.52 -11.30 3.80
CA ARG A 113 0.15 -11.39 5.11
C ARG A 113 1.52 -12.04 5.03
N GLY A 114 2.52 -11.39 5.61
CA GLY A 114 3.86 -11.97 5.77
C GLY A 114 4.64 -12.10 4.46
N LEU A 115 4.26 -11.37 3.41
CA LEU A 115 4.91 -11.43 2.11
C LEU A 115 6.10 -10.47 2.05
N THR A 116 7.17 -10.89 1.38
CA THR A 116 8.30 -10.03 1.05
C THR A 116 8.39 -9.81 -0.45
N ILE A 117 8.16 -8.58 -0.89
CA ILE A 117 8.07 -8.18 -2.30
C ILE A 117 9.28 -7.29 -2.61
N ASN A 118 10.12 -7.73 -3.55
CA ASN A 118 11.34 -7.02 -3.94
C ASN A 118 11.38 -6.77 -5.44
N ASN A 119 11.88 -5.60 -5.81
CA ASN A 119 12.03 -5.18 -7.18
C ASN A 119 13.36 -5.60 -7.83
N LEU A 120 13.32 -6.00 -9.11
CA LEU A 120 14.46 -6.16 -10.02
C LEU A 120 14.19 -5.57 -11.42
N GLY A 121 13.18 -4.69 -11.55
CA GLY A 121 12.79 -4.08 -12.83
C GLY A 121 11.29 -3.85 -13.00
N GLY A 122 10.48 -4.14 -11.97
CA GLY A 122 9.06 -3.82 -11.90
C GLY A 122 8.74 -2.34 -11.65
N ASP A 123 7.47 -2.04 -11.86
CA ASP A 123 6.84 -0.75 -11.63
C ASP A 123 6.38 -0.64 -10.17
N TYR A 124 5.46 -1.52 -9.74
CA TYR A 124 4.84 -1.44 -8.42
C TYR A 124 4.98 -2.75 -7.63
N GLY A 125 5.18 -2.65 -6.32
CA GLY A 125 5.18 -3.83 -5.45
C GLY A 125 3.79 -4.43 -5.34
N ILE A 126 2.82 -3.59 -4.97
CA ILE A 126 1.40 -3.92 -4.91
C ILE A 126 0.66 -2.83 -5.68
N ALA A 127 -0.06 -3.21 -6.73
CA ALA A 127 -0.89 -2.32 -7.53
C ALA A 127 -2.37 -2.68 -7.35
N VAL A 128 -3.15 -1.70 -6.89
CA VAL A 128 -4.59 -1.82 -6.64
C VAL A 128 -5.31 -0.79 -7.51
N THR A 129 -5.92 -1.26 -8.59
CA THR A 129 -6.71 -0.44 -9.53
C THR A 129 -8.18 -0.83 -9.53
N GLY A 130 -8.55 -1.74 -8.62
CA GLY A 130 -9.92 -2.15 -8.33
C GLY A 130 -9.95 -2.97 -7.04
N GLY A 131 -11.15 -3.25 -6.55
CA GLY A 131 -11.37 -4.01 -5.33
C GLY A 131 -12.20 -3.22 -4.32
N THR A 132 -12.88 -3.94 -3.45
CA THR A 132 -13.63 -3.35 -2.33
C THR A 132 -12.68 -3.08 -1.18
N SER A 133 -11.85 -4.06 -0.80
CA SER A 133 -10.89 -3.90 0.27
C SER A 133 -9.59 -4.67 0.05
N ILE A 134 -8.50 -4.17 0.64
CA ILE A 134 -7.23 -4.88 0.75
C ILE A 134 -6.62 -4.66 2.14
N SER A 135 -6.22 -5.75 2.80
CA SER A 135 -5.41 -5.73 4.02
C SER A 135 -3.98 -6.17 3.71
N ILE A 136 -3.00 -5.37 4.12
CA ILE A 136 -1.56 -5.61 3.96
C ILE A 136 -0.95 -5.68 5.35
N GLU A 137 -0.60 -6.89 5.78
CA GLU A 137 -0.26 -7.18 7.18
C GLU A 137 1.12 -7.83 7.27
N ASN A 138 2.02 -7.28 8.08
CA ASN A 138 3.38 -7.84 8.24
C ASN A 138 4.11 -8.06 6.89
N CYS A 139 3.88 -7.19 5.91
CA CYS A 139 4.51 -7.29 4.61
C CYS A 139 5.76 -6.40 4.54
N ILE A 140 6.73 -6.82 3.72
CA ILE A 140 7.90 -6.03 3.36
C ILE A 140 7.81 -5.74 1.87
N VAL A 141 7.81 -4.46 1.48
CA VAL A 141 7.83 -4.03 0.08
C VAL A 141 9.03 -3.13 -0.14
N ALA A 142 9.97 -3.57 -0.97
CA ALA A 142 11.26 -2.92 -1.07
C ALA A 142 11.83 -2.77 -2.48
N ASN A 143 12.64 -1.72 -2.63
CA ASN A 143 13.50 -1.43 -3.77
C ASN A 143 12.78 -1.05 -5.09
N PHE A 144 11.49 -0.69 -5.04
CA PHE A 144 10.74 -0.18 -6.21
C PHE A 144 11.16 1.24 -6.58
N ASN A 145 12.40 1.38 -7.05
CA ASN A 145 13.12 2.64 -7.28
C ASN A 145 12.88 3.29 -8.66
N THR A 146 12.01 2.70 -9.49
CA THR A 146 11.61 3.31 -10.76
C THR A 146 10.94 4.65 -10.50
N ALA A 147 11.39 5.71 -11.19
CA ALA A 147 10.88 7.05 -11.00
C ALA A 147 9.36 7.12 -11.18
N LEU A 148 8.71 7.91 -10.32
CA LEU A 148 7.25 8.09 -10.25
C LEU A 148 6.44 6.85 -9.83
N LYS A 149 7.09 5.73 -9.52
CA LYS A 149 6.40 4.52 -9.05
C LYS A 149 6.35 4.43 -7.53
N ALA A 150 5.80 3.33 -7.01
CA ALA A 150 5.61 3.14 -5.59
C ALA A 150 5.75 1.68 -5.16
N GLY A 151 6.09 1.46 -3.89
CA GLY A 151 5.96 0.14 -3.26
C GLY A 151 4.50 -0.31 -3.24
N LEU A 152 3.61 0.53 -2.69
CA LEU A 152 2.16 0.38 -2.77
C LEU A 152 1.55 1.48 -3.63
N TYR A 153 0.80 1.12 -4.66
CA TYR A 153 0.03 2.02 -5.51
C TYR A 153 -1.45 1.66 -5.47
N VAL A 154 -2.28 2.59 -5.00
CA VAL A 154 -3.73 2.43 -4.94
C VAL A 154 -4.37 3.55 -5.75
N ASP A 155 -5.06 3.18 -6.81
CA ASP A 155 -5.72 4.07 -7.76
C ASP A 155 -7.14 3.56 -8.06
N ALA A 156 -7.93 3.53 -6.99
CA ALA A 156 -9.33 3.12 -6.98
C ALA A 156 -9.99 3.55 -5.67
N ALA A 157 -11.31 3.62 -5.68
CA ALA A 157 -12.12 3.80 -4.48
C ALA A 157 -12.17 2.51 -3.66
N THR A 158 -11.05 2.18 -3.03
CA THR A 158 -10.82 0.93 -2.27
C THR A 158 -10.51 1.26 -0.81
N GLU A 159 -11.05 0.44 0.10
CA GLU A 159 -10.67 0.47 1.51
C GLU A 159 -9.33 -0.26 1.72
N VAL A 160 -8.37 0.41 2.32
CA VAL A 160 -7.01 -0.12 2.47
C VAL A 160 -6.61 -0.14 3.93
N SER A 161 -6.13 -1.29 4.40
CA SER A 161 -5.50 -1.44 5.71
C SER A 161 -4.04 -1.81 5.52
N VAL A 162 -3.12 -1.01 6.07
CA VAL A 162 -1.69 -1.31 6.09
C VAL A 162 -1.24 -1.39 7.53
N VAL A 163 -0.87 -2.59 7.97
CA VAL A 163 -0.57 -2.87 9.38
C VAL A 163 0.78 -3.55 9.51
N GLN A 164 1.61 -3.07 10.43
CA GLN A 164 2.89 -3.69 10.77
C GLN A 164 3.80 -3.96 9.56
N SER A 165 3.71 -3.11 8.54
CA SER A 165 4.39 -3.33 7.26
C SER A 165 5.56 -2.37 7.07
N LEU A 166 6.52 -2.79 6.25
CA LEU A 166 7.74 -2.03 5.95
C LEU A 166 7.81 -1.71 4.45
N PHE A 167 7.83 -0.43 4.12
CA PHE A 167 8.04 0.09 2.77
C PHE A 167 9.38 0.82 2.73
N ARG A 168 10.39 0.23 2.08
CA ARG A 168 11.76 0.78 2.08
C ARG A 168 12.46 0.79 0.73
N GLY A 169 13.29 1.80 0.48
CA GLY A 169 14.10 1.85 -0.75
C GLY A 169 13.27 2.00 -2.02
N ASN A 170 11.98 2.32 -1.92
CA ASN A 170 11.12 2.54 -3.08
C ASN A 170 11.28 3.98 -3.58
N TYR A 171 10.74 4.32 -4.75
CA TYR A 171 10.64 5.71 -5.17
C TYR A 171 9.67 6.43 -4.23
N ARG A 172 8.40 6.00 -4.21
CA ARG A 172 7.43 6.31 -3.15
C ARG A 172 7.18 5.07 -2.30
N GLY A 173 7.07 5.23 -0.98
CA GLY A 173 6.72 4.10 -0.11
C GLY A 173 5.30 3.60 -0.39
N ALA A 174 4.31 4.46 -0.20
CA ALA A 174 2.93 4.23 -0.63
C ALA A 174 2.34 5.47 -1.33
N MET A 175 1.52 5.25 -2.34
CA MET A 175 0.74 6.27 -3.04
C MET A 175 -0.74 5.87 -3.06
N PHE A 176 -1.57 6.74 -2.48
CA PHE A 176 -3.02 6.60 -2.45
C PHE A 176 -3.64 7.67 -3.34
N THR A 177 -4.47 7.26 -4.29
CA THR A 177 -5.19 8.12 -5.24
C THR A 177 -6.49 7.42 -5.67
N GLY A 178 -7.23 8.01 -6.61
CA GLY A 178 -8.41 7.37 -7.21
C GLY A 178 -9.60 7.23 -6.26
N GLY A 179 -9.62 7.97 -5.15
CA GLY A 179 -10.67 7.90 -4.13
C GLY A 179 -10.42 6.87 -3.03
N ALA A 180 -9.19 6.39 -2.88
CA ALA A 180 -8.83 5.42 -1.84
C ALA A 180 -9.14 5.94 -0.43
N THR A 181 -9.57 5.03 0.46
CA THR A 181 -9.73 5.29 1.89
C THR A 181 -8.82 4.35 2.66
N ALA A 182 -7.72 4.87 3.20
CA ALA A 182 -6.67 4.06 3.81
C ALA A 182 -6.49 4.32 5.32
N ARG A 183 -6.23 3.25 6.05
CA ARG A 183 -5.68 3.27 7.41
C ARG A 183 -4.30 2.63 7.39
N VAL A 184 -3.32 3.36 7.91
CA VAL A 184 -1.95 2.91 8.06
C VAL A 184 -1.64 2.88 9.55
N SER A 185 -1.25 1.74 10.09
CA SER A 185 -0.87 1.63 11.49
C SER A 185 0.38 0.80 11.71
N ASP A 186 1.16 1.19 12.72
CA ASP A 186 2.30 0.40 13.21
C ASP A 186 3.34 0.09 12.12
N SER A 187 3.40 0.94 11.09
CA SER A 187 4.14 0.68 9.84
C SER A 187 5.31 1.64 9.69
N ARG A 188 6.23 1.31 8.75
CA ARG A 188 7.45 2.11 8.52
C ARG A 188 7.66 2.38 7.04
N PHE A 189 7.82 3.65 6.69
CA PHE A 189 8.10 4.15 5.34
C PHE A 189 9.47 4.83 5.35
N MET A 190 10.52 4.08 5.02
CA MET A 190 11.88 4.54 5.29
C MET A 190 12.80 4.45 4.08
N ARG A 191 13.69 5.43 3.92
CA ARG A 191 14.71 5.42 2.84
C ARG A 191 14.09 5.30 1.46
N ASN A 192 12.89 5.83 1.25
CA ASN A 192 12.31 5.94 -0.09
C ASN A 192 12.95 7.15 -0.79
N GLN A 193 13.17 7.08 -2.09
CA GLN A 193 13.91 8.10 -2.84
C GLN A 193 13.16 9.43 -2.95
N ASN A 194 11.84 9.41 -2.80
CA ASN A 194 10.97 10.58 -2.96
C ASN A 194 10.14 10.79 -1.70
N VAL A 195 9.01 10.10 -1.58
CA VAL A 195 8.05 10.32 -0.48
C VAL A 195 7.82 9.02 0.29
N GLY A 196 7.69 9.10 1.62
CA GLY A 196 7.25 7.98 2.44
C GLY A 196 5.81 7.58 2.13
N VAL A 197 4.85 8.45 2.45
CA VAL A 197 3.42 8.26 2.14
C VAL A 197 2.89 9.45 1.34
N TYR A 198 2.31 9.17 0.18
CA TYR A 198 1.76 10.16 -0.73
C TYR A 198 0.24 10.02 -0.86
N THR A 199 -0.50 11.00 -0.35
CA THR A 199 -1.95 11.11 -0.49
C THR A 199 -2.25 12.09 -1.62
N TYR A 200 -2.81 11.60 -2.71
CA TYR A 200 -2.98 12.36 -3.94
C TYR A 200 -4.44 12.38 -4.42
N SER A 201 -4.88 13.51 -4.95
CA SER A 201 -6.15 13.65 -5.66
C SER A 201 -5.97 14.46 -6.93
N SER A 202 -6.31 13.85 -8.07
CA SER A 202 -6.27 14.45 -9.42
C SER A 202 -7.59 14.42 -10.16
N SER A 203 -8.65 13.94 -9.52
CA SER A 203 -10.01 13.82 -10.07
C SER A 203 -11.02 14.33 -9.04
N ALA A 204 -12.30 14.45 -9.41
CA ALA A 204 -13.35 14.99 -8.52
C ALA A 204 -13.66 14.14 -7.28
N GLY A 205 -12.94 13.04 -7.05
CA GLY A 205 -13.11 12.17 -5.90
C GLY A 205 -12.46 12.69 -4.62
N THR A 206 -12.58 11.89 -3.55
CA THR A 206 -11.90 12.17 -2.28
C THR A 206 -11.02 11.00 -1.88
N THR A 207 -9.72 11.23 -1.79
CA THR A 207 -8.76 10.31 -1.19
C THR A 207 -8.60 10.64 0.29
N ARG A 208 -8.69 9.64 1.17
CA ARG A 208 -8.52 9.80 2.62
C ARG A 208 -7.48 8.82 3.14
N VAL A 209 -6.56 9.31 3.95
CA VAL A 209 -5.55 8.49 4.62
C VAL A 209 -5.51 8.86 6.09
N SER A 210 -5.44 7.87 6.97
CA SER A 210 -5.10 8.04 8.38
C SER A 210 -3.84 7.25 8.68
N ALA A 211 -2.89 7.83 9.41
CA ALA A 211 -1.69 7.15 9.85
C ALA A 211 -1.51 7.27 11.37
N GLU A 212 -1.30 6.14 12.03
CA GLU A 212 -1.21 6.01 13.48
C GLU A 212 0.01 5.16 13.86
N ARG A 213 0.79 5.52 14.89
CA ARG A 213 1.99 4.76 15.32
C ARG A 213 2.94 4.41 14.18
N THR A 214 3.06 5.32 13.21
CA THR A 214 3.74 5.08 11.94
C THR A 214 4.97 5.96 11.84
N VAL A 215 6.04 5.39 11.28
CA VAL A 215 7.31 6.10 11.08
C VAL A 215 7.47 6.42 9.59
N SER A 216 7.72 7.68 9.26
CA SER A 216 8.18 8.08 7.92
C SER A 216 9.51 8.81 8.03
N SER A 217 10.60 8.13 7.65
CA SER A 217 11.94 8.64 7.90
C SER A 217 13.00 8.38 6.86
N ALA A 218 14.03 9.23 6.83
CA ALA A 218 15.15 9.10 5.90
C ALA A 218 14.72 9.07 4.41
N ASN A 219 13.57 9.63 4.05
CA ASN A 219 13.12 9.69 2.66
C ASN A 219 13.84 10.84 1.92
N GLY A 220 14.03 10.67 0.62
CA GLY A 220 14.84 11.57 -0.21
C GLY A 220 14.21 12.92 -0.51
N LEU A 221 12.92 13.12 -0.19
CA LEU A 221 12.28 14.43 -0.10
C LEU A 221 11.41 14.51 1.16
N VAL A 222 10.18 14.01 1.10
CA VAL A 222 9.14 14.29 2.12
C VAL A 222 8.74 13.02 2.88
N GLY A 223 8.48 13.16 4.18
CA GLY A 223 7.93 12.08 5.00
C GLY A 223 6.49 11.74 4.61
N PHE A 224 5.58 12.71 4.76
CA PHE A 224 4.18 12.62 4.34
C PHE A 224 3.84 13.77 3.41
N TYR A 225 3.35 13.46 2.20
CA TYR A 225 2.93 14.47 1.23
C TYR A 225 1.45 14.32 0.93
N THR A 226 0.70 15.41 1.03
CA THR A 226 -0.72 15.48 0.64
C THR A 226 -0.89 16.52 -0.45
N PHE A 227 -1.29 16.09 -1.65
CA PHE A 227 -1.44 16.97 -2.80
C PHE A 227 -2.81 16.82 -3.47
N ALA A 228 -3.45 17.95 -3.76
CA ALA A 228 -4.70 17.99 -4.52
C ALA A 228 -4.59 18.94 -5.72
N SER A 229 -4.48 18.35 -6.92
CA SER A 229 -4.61 19.10 -8.18
C SER A 229 -6.08 19.23 -8.61
N ALA A 230 -6.95 18.32 -8.16
CA ALA A 230 -8.40 18.41 -8.23
C ALA A 230 -9.03 17.58 -7.09
N GLY A 231 -10.34 17.69 -6.88
CA GLY A 231 -11.06 16.92 -5.85
C GLY A 231 -10.56 17.20 -4.44
N SER A 232 -10.39 16.17 -3.61
CA SER A 232 -9.91 16.34 -2.24
C SER A 232 -8.95 15.24 -1.77
N ALA A 233 -7.89 15.63 -1.08
CA ALA A 233 -6.93 14.76 -0.41
C ALA A 233 -6.90 15.09 1.09
N TYR A 234 -7.24 14.12 1.92
CA TYR A 234 -7.26 14.27 3.38
C TYR A 234 -6.25 13.33 4.03
N LEU A 235 -5.44 13.86 4.95
CA LEU A 235 -4.52 13.08 5.78
C LEU A 235 -4.72 13.41 7.26
N ALA A 236 -4.90 12.38 8.08
CA ALA A 236 -4.89 12.49 9.54
C ALA A 236 -3.67 11.75 10.10
N LEU A 237 -2.89 12.44 10.92
CA LEU A 237 -1.68 11.92 11.54
C LEU A 237 -1.82 11.97 13.06
N THR A 238 -1.62 10.82 13.72
CA THR A 238 -1.64 10.69 15.17
C THR A 238 -0.50 9.79 15.62
N ASP A 239 0.27 10.19 16.64
CA ASP A 239 1.36 9.36 17.18
C ASP A 239 2.33 8.88 16.08
N VAL A 240 2.72 9.79 15.18
CA VAL A 240 3.70 9.49 14.12
C VAL A 240 5.08 10.04 14.45
N LEU A 241 6.09 9.36 13.93
CA LEU A 241 7.46 9.87 13.88
C LEU A 241 7.78 10.26 12.44
N VAL A 242 8.06 11.55 12.22
CA VAL A 242 8.47 12.09 10.93
C VAL A 242 9.88 12.67 11.07
N SER A 243 10.89 11.97 10.56
CA SER A 243 12.26 12.39 10.81
C SER A 243 13.28 12.11 9.72
N GLU A 244 14.36 12.88 9.71
CA GLU A 244 15.51 12.64 8.82
C GLU A 244 15.15 12.66 7.33
N ASN A 245 13.99 13.19 6.95
CA ASN A 245 13.65 13.36 5.53
C ASN A 245 14.50 14.49 4.97
N ALA A 246 15.03 14.30 3.76
CA ALA A 246 16.03 15.19 3.18
C ALA A 246 15.50 16.60 2.88
N ASP A 247 14.18 16.74 2.77
CA ASP A 247 13.48 17.99 2.57
C ASP A 247 12.47 18.20 3.72
N HIS A 248 11.17 18.34 3.42
CA HIS A 248 10.15 18.57 4.43
C HIS A 248 9.78 17.31 5.23
N GLY A 249 9.37 17.49 6.49
CA GLY A 249 8.74 16.41 7.24
C GLY A 249 7.37 16.07 6.65
N ILE A 250 6.48 17.06 6.64
CA ILE A 250 5.12 16.97 6.14
C ILE A 250 4.87 18.11 5.16
N GLU A 251 4.41 17.78 3.96
CA GLU A 251 4.03 18.76 2.95
C GLU A 251 2.55 18.65 2.61
N VAL A 252 1.89 19.81 2.52
CA VAL A 252 0.48 19.93 2.16
C VAL A 252 0.31 20.97 1.07
N GLN A 253 -0.20 20.53 -0.08
CA GLN A 253 -0.29 21.38 -1.24
C GLN A 253 -1.62 21.24 -1.98
N SER A 254 -2.12 22.36 -2.52
CA SER A 254 -3.21 22.38 -3.49
C SER A 254 -2.92 23.35 -4.63
N THR A 255 -3.20 22.90 -5.86
CA THR A 255 -3.20 23.74 -7.06
C THR A 255 -4.57 23.87 -7.72
N GLY A 256 -5.56 23.10 -7.26
CA GLY A 256 -6.91 23.11 -7.85
C GLY A 256 -7.96 22.29 -7.08
N GLY A 257 -7.57 21.50 -6.09
CA GLY A 257 -8.48 20.77 -5.20
C GLY A 257 -8.45 21.26 -3.75
N SER A 258 -8.88 20.42 -2.82
CA SER A 258 -8.72 20.64 -1.39
C SER A 258 -7.68 19.67 -0.83
N SER A 259 -6.66 20.18 -0.15
CA SER A 259 -5.63 19.37 0.50
C SER A 259 -5.64 19.70 2.00
N VAL A 260 -5.99 18.72 2.82
CA VAL A 260 -6.28 18.97 4.24
C VAL A 260 -5.52 17.98 5.12
N VAL A 261 -4.78 18.49 6.09
CA VAL A 261 -4.02 17.68 7.04
C VAL A 261 -4.31 18.08 8.48
N SER A 262 -4.50 17.07 9.33
CA SER A 262 -4.52 17.23 10.79
C SER A 262 -3.39 16.40 11.41
N ILE A 263 -2.69 17.00 12.38
CA ILE A 263 -1.51 16.39 13.00
C ILE A 263 -1.65 16.50 14.52
N THR A 264 -1.58 15.36 15.20
CA THR A 264 -1.80 15.25 16.65
C THR A 264 -0.78 14.35 17.33
N SER A 265 -0.35 14.71 18.53
CA SER A 265 0.47 13.87 19.42
C SER A 265 1.68 13.23 18.73
N SER A 266 2.35 13.95 17.83
CA SER A 266 3.39 13.43 16.94
C SER A 266 4.75 14.10 17.16
N LEU A 267 5.81 13.44 16.72
CA LEU A 267 7.18 13.96 16.71
C LEU A 267 7.65 14.21 15.27
N ILE A 268 7.92 15.47 14.95
CA ILE A 268 8.42 15.91 13.64
C ILE A 268 9.79 16.55 13.85
N SER A 269 10.87 15.86 13.44
CA SER A 269 12.21 16.32 13.76
C SER A 269 13.31 15.95 12.79
N HIS A 270 14.39 16.73 12.74
CA HIS A 270 15.56 16.44 11.91
C HIS A 270 15.25 16.33 10.41
N ASN A 271 14.19 16.98 9.93
CA ASN A 271 13.94 17.09 8.50
C ASN A 271 14.80 18.23 7.93
N GLY A 272 15.27 18.07 6.70
CA GLY A 272 16.27 18.93 6.08
C GLY A 272 15.81 20.37 5.84
N ASP A 273 14.50 20.57 5.71
CA ASP A 273 13.89 21.89 5.58
C ASP A 273 12.72 22.06 6.58
N MET A 274 11.48 22.24 6.14
CA MET A 274 10.36 22.52 7.04
C MET A 274 9.83 21.27 7.74
N GLY A 275 9.50 21.38 9.03
CA GLY A 275 8.78 20.33 9.75
C GLY A 275 7.40 20.11 9.15
N VAL A 276 6.61 21.18 9.03
CA VAL A 276 5.31 21.17 8.35
C VAL A 276 5.22 22.35 7.38
N TYR A 277 5.09 22.05 6.09
CA TYR A 277 4.95 23.02 5.01
C TYR A 277 3.54 22.99 4.41
N ALA A 278 2.92 24.15 4.24
CA ALA A 278 1.58 24.30 3.66
C ALA A 278 1.57 25.36 2.54
N TYR A 279 1.12 25.00 1.35
CA TYR A 279 1.10 25.90 0.19
C TYR A 279 -0.19 25.81 -0.64
N GLY A 280 -0.70 26.97 -1.08
CA GLY A 280 -1.79 27.08 -2.06
C GLY A 280 -3.18 27.27 -1.46
N ALA A 281 -4.09 27.86 -2.23
CA ALA A 281 -5.39 28.36 -1.74
C ALA A 281 -6.33 27.27 -1.19
N GLY A 282 -6.25 26.05 -1.73
CA GLY A 282 -7.07 24.91 -1.29
C GLY A 282 -6.46 24.12 -0.13
N THR A 283 -5.35 24.60 0.44
CA THR A 283 -4.62 23.90 1.51
C THR A 283 -5.10 24.33 2.89
N SER A 284 -5.37 23.36 3.76
CA SER A 284 -5.70 23.57 5.17
C SER A 284 -4.90 22.63 6.07
N VAL A 285 -4.26 23.18 7.10
CA VAL A 285 -3.46 22.42 8.06
C VAL A 285 -3.89 22.77 9.48
N LEU A 286 -4.11 21.74 10.31
CA LEU A 286 -4.32 21.86 11.75
C LEU A 286 -3.24 21.07 12.51
N VAL A 287 -2.57 21.74 13.45
CA VAL A 287 -1.48 21.15 14.24
C VAL A 287 -1.79 21.31 15.73
N SER A 288 -1.82 20.20 16.47
CA SER A 288 -2.17 20.17 17.90
C SER A 288 -1.34 19.16 18.69
N ASP A 289 -0.84 19.52 19.88
CA ASP A 289 -0.13 18.63 20.79
C ASP A 289 1.09 17.90 20.15
N ASN A 290 1.87 18.57 19.30
CA ASN A 290 3.03 17.98 18.64
C ASN A 290 4.34 18.51 19.21
N THR A 291 5.40 17.70 19.09
CA THR A 291 6.78 18.17 19.23
C THR A 291 7.41 18.35 17.85
N ILE A 292 7.77 19.59 17.51
CA ILE A 292 8.31 19.98 16.20
C ILE A 292 9.66 20.66 16.41
N THR A 293 10.74 19.92 16.15
CA THR A 293 12.07 20.31 16.63
C THR A 293 13.20 19.91 15.70
N ARG A 294 14.29 20.68 15.65
CA ARG A 294 15.48 20.35 14.86
C ARG A 294 15.21 20.19 13.37
N ASN A 295 14.23 20.92 12.83
CA ASN A 295 14.08 21.14 11.39
C ASN A 295 14.66 22.52 11.04
N ASP A 296 14.65 22.94 9.77
CA ASP A 296 15.02 24.32 9.44
C ASP A 296 13.96 25.32 9.92
N TYR A 297 12.73 25.13 9.45
CA TYR A 297 11.55 25.80 9.96
C TYR A 297 10.66 24.79 10.70
N GLY A 298 10.03 25.19 11.80
CA GLY A 298 9.03 24.35 12.46
C GLY A 298 7.74 24.25 11.64
N LEU A 299 6.99 25.35 11.59
CA LEU A 299 5.76 25.50 10.79
C LEU A 299 5.98 26.54 9.69
N TYR A 300 5.57 26.25 8.47
CA TYR A 300 5.72 27.18 7.36
C TYR A 300 4.44 27.26 6.53
N GLN A 301 3.78 28.41 6.60
CA GLN A 301 2.65 28.75 5.74
C GLN A 301 3.15 29.59 4.56
N ALA A 302 2.81 29.16 3.35
CA ALA A 302 3.17 29.83 2.11
C ALA A 302 1.95 30.08 1.21
N GLY A 303 2.01 31.16 0.43
CA GLY A 303 0.91 31.57 -0.44
C GLY A 303 -0.37 31.82 0.36
N SER A 304 -1.48 31.27 -0.11
CA SER A 304 -2.82 31.44 0.48
C SER A 304 -3.31 30.22 1.28
N ALA A 305 -2.40 29.35 1.73
CA ALA A 305 -2.76 28.21 2.57
C ALA A 305 -3.34 28.67 3.92
N THR A 306 -4.35 27.96 4.43
CA THR A 306 -4.85 28.15 5.80
C THR A 306 -4.06 27.27 6.76
N PHE A 307 -3.39 27.87 7.74
CA PHE A 307 -2.61 27.14 8.72
C PHE A 307 -3.07 27.50 10.13
N GLN A 308 -3.53 26.50 10.89
CA GLN A 308 -4.05 26.65 12.24
C GLN A 308 -3.29 25.80 13.25
N THR A 309 -3.19 26.31 14.47
CA THR A 309 -2.59 25.65 15.62
C THR A 309 -3.49 25.79 16.84
N THR A 310 -3.52 24.81 17.73
CA THR A 310 -4.26 24.88 19.02
C THR A 310 -3.48 25.56 20.14
N GLY A 311 -2.23 25.97 19.88
CA GLY A 311 -1.38 26.67 20.85
C GLY A 311 -0.72 25.78 21.92
N ASP A 312 -0.83 24.47 21.79
CA ASP A 312 -0.27 23.46 22.72
C ASP A 312 0.90 22.66 22.13
N ASN A 313 1.41 23.06 20.96
CA ASN A 313 2.57 22.43 20.33
C ASN A 313 3.89 22.90 20.95
N ARG A 314 4.85 21.99 21.11
CA ARG A 314 6.24 22.31 21.47
C ARG A 314 7.06 22.50 20.20
N ILE A 315 7.31 23.76 19.83
CA ILE A 315 8.03 24.13 18.60
C ILE A 315 9.35 24.82 18.98
N SER A 316 10.45 24.07 18.98
CA SER A 316 11.73 24.53 19.54
C SER A 316 12.93 23.93 18.81
N GLU A 317 14.08 24.60 18.91
CA GLU A 317 15.35 24.10 18.34
C GLU A 317 15.31 23.89 16.81
N ASN A 318 14.44 24.60 16.08
CA ASN A 318 14.52 24.67 14.62
C ASN A 318 15.56 25.75 14.23
N THR A 319 16.31 25.54 13.14
CA THR A 319 17.51 26.35 12.86
C THR A 319 17.21 27.77 12.43
N THR A 320 16.22 27.99 11.55
CA THR A 320 15.87 29.33 11.07
C THR A 320 14.72 29.95 11.87
N SER A 321 13.60 29.25 12.05
CA SER A 321 12.47 29.77 12.83
C SER A 321 11.54 28.69 13.35
N ALA A 322 10.88 28.94 14.48
CA ALA A 322 9.76 28.10 14.93
C ALA A 322 8.57 28.16 13.95
N SER A 323 8.34 29.32 13.34
CA SER A 323 7.20 29.55 12.45
C SER A 323 7.46 30.61 11.39
N SER A 324 6.87 30.46 10.20
CA SER A 324 6.86 31.45 9.11
C SER A 324 5.49 31.51 8.43
N GLY A 325 5.11 32.70 7.94
CA GLY A 325 3.80 32.96 7.32
C GLY A 325 2.68 33.24 8.31
N THR A 326 1.44 33.17 7.83
CA THR A 326 0.24 33.42 8.64
C THR A 326 -0.24 32.12 9.29
N ILE A 327 0.07 31.94 10.58
CA ILE A 327 -0.36 30.79 11.38
C ILE A 327 -1.31 31.28 12.47
N THR A 328 -2.57 30.84 12.41
CA THR A 328 -3.63 31.28 13.32
C THR A 328 -3.76 30.33 14.50
N THR A 329 -3.59 30.84 15.72
CA THR A 329 -3.93 30.08 16.93
C THR A 329 -5.44 30.08 17.14
N LEU A 330 -6.03 28.89 17.23
CA LEU A 330 -7.44 28.70 17.56
C LEU A 330 -7.66 29.00 19.04
N THR A 331 -8.60 29.89 19.35
CA THR A 331 -9.03 30.16 20.71
C THR A 331 -9.83 28.96 21.22
N LYS A 332 -9.46 28.40 22.38
CA LYS A 332 -10.31 27.44 23.09
C LYS A 332 -11.61 28.14 23.48
N LEU A 333 -12.75 27.64 22.98
CA LEU A 333 -14.08 28.03 23.47
C LEU A 333 -14.31 27.48 24.88
#